data_AF-A0A9D1G7T7-F1
#
_entry.id   AF-A0A9D1G7T7-F1
#
_cell.length_a   1.000
_cell.length_b   1.000
_cell.length_c   1.000
_cell.angle_alpha   90.00
_cell.angle_beta   90.00
_cell.angle_gamma   90.00
#
_symmetry.space_group_name_H-M   'P 1'
#
loop_
_entity.id
_entity.type
_entity.pdbx_description
1 polymer ?
#
loop_
_entity_poly.entity_id
_entity_poly.type
_entity_poly.pdbx_seq_one_letter_code
_entity_poly.pdbx_strand_id
1 'polypeptide(L)'
;MQWGDIKAGAFAGGLIGHMDYWVSIANSYATSNIEMTSTDGAIAGGLVGRGYYDTAIQNSFATGSVQALNSTSYVYESYVGSLVGYGPKGGLEEYTLSEGTLVLNSYGVENGLLEGDNLSDLGLETNQANLQTASWLRENLHWDENYWVIADGQYPTLKEFSEIEKVEQTTVTVTLDPNYENAVTQTVEVEKGDYDPLPILEATVERAPYIFDQWYYDKECTMPYCAYLPILEDTTLYANWRDYRIVEGVYRGESEYNGTLVVSDDGTFVWIHYDGQYVPGVYEFIDNQYFVFENENYPLTLGTYEDGVLEFPDANDDSYVYTFTKVDAMYGDWVDDNNSILHFDGKGNGYYDDGSEHAFTYSLQEDAVTITFTSYFAYELTVTIQEDGTLNVHFDDGYGEDVFDKTFTKKPLIPDYTGKPFIGKYYSSWGYMDLFTDGQGEYNNGDYTVPGGYVIQNDGVTFNISFSGNSGQVIYDETQDV
;
A
#
# COMPACT_ATOMS: atom_id res chain seq x y z
N MET A 1 40.40 -3.35 -15.11
CA MET A 1 40.50 -3.13 -16.56
C MET A 1 40.31 -1.64 -16.81
N GLN A 2 41.16 -0.99 -17.60
CA GLN A 2 40.89 0.39 -18.04
C GLN A 2 39.83 0.29 -19.12
N TRP A 3 38.58 0.58 -18.77
CA TRP A 3 37.49 0.65 -19.72
C TRP A 3 37.79 1.78 -20.72
N GLY A 4 37.63 1.51 -22.02
CA GLY A 4 37.85 2.53 -23.04
C GLY A 4 36.85 3.67 -22.91
N ASP A 5 37.22 4.87 -23.38
CA ASP A 5 36.29 5.99 -23.44
C ASP A 5 35.10 5.65 -24.36
N ILE A 6 33.91 6.05 -23.95
CA ILE A 6 32.63 5.69 -24.56
C ILE A 6 32.12 6.87 -25.39
N LYS A 7 31.77 6.61 -26.65
CA LYS A 7 30.99 7.52 -27.49
C LYS A 7 29.67 6.86 -27.84
N ALA A 8 28.55 7.51 -27.51
CA ALA A 8 27.22 6.91 -27.64
C ALA A 8 26.14 7.91 -28.07
N GLY A 9 25.00 7.39 -28.54
CA GLY A 9 23.88 8.19 -29.03
C GLY A 9 22.87 8.54 -27.93
N ALA A 10 22.07 7.55 -27.51
CA ALA A 10 20.89 7.78 -26.65
C ALA A 10 21.14 7.49 -25.16
N PHE A 11 21.72 6.34 -24.82
CA PHE A 11 21.98 5.92 -23.44
C PHE A 11 23.42 5.43 -23.28
N ALA A 12 24.10 5.83 -22.21
CA ALA A 12 25.42 5.31 -21.87
C ALA A 12 25.69 5.26 -20.37
N GLY A 13 26.31 4.17 -19.93
CA GLY A 13 26.90 4.09 -18.61
C GLY A 13 28.27 3.46 -18.73
N GLY A 14 29.18 3.78 -17.81
CA GLY A 14 30.50 3.16 -17.78
C GLY A 14 30.43 1.64 -17.58
N LEU A 15 29.37 1.15 -16.94
CA LEU A 15 29.05 -0.27 -16.79
C LEU A 15 27.77 -0.68 -17.53
N ILE A 16 26.65 0.01 -17.30
CA ILE A 16 25.34 -0.33 -17.90
C ILE A 16 24.68 0.92 -18.49
N GLY A 17 24.27 0.88 -19.76
CA GLY A 17 23.57 1.99 -20.41
C GLY A 17 22.14 2.21 -19.92
N HIS A 18 21.40 1.12 -19.70
CA HIS A 18 20.01 1.13 -19.29
C HIS A 18 19.71 -0.10 -18.44
N MET A 19 19.15 0.11 -17.24
CA MET A 19 18.59 -0.90 -16.37
C MET A 19 17.08 -0.81 -16.39
N ASP A 20 16.41 -1.96 -16.29
CA ASP A 20 14.96 -2.08 -16.33
C ASP A 20 14.52 -3.26 -15.44
N TYR A 21 13.60 -3.01 -14.51
CA TYR A 21 12.96 -3.95 -13.58
C TYR A 21 13.87 -4.94 -12.83
N TRP A 22 13.96 -4.77 -11.51
CA TRP A 22 14.58 -5.69 -10.57
C TRP A 22 16.05 -6.01 -10.89
N VAL A 23 16.75 -5.04 -11.45
CA VAL A 23 18.18 -5.12 -11.73
C VAL A 23 18.94 -4.41 -10.64
N SER A 24 19.93 -5.09 -10.06
CA SER A 24 20.89 -4.47 -9.15
C SER A 24 22.33 -4.52 -9.62
N ILE A 25 23.09 -3.51 -9.19
CA ILE A 25 24.55 -3.44 -9.32
C ILE A 25 25.13 -3.32 -7.92
N ALA A 26 26.07 -4.20 -7.58
CA ALA A 26 26.77 -4.14 -6.30
C ALA A 26 28.29 -4.25 -6.51
N ASN A 27 29.05 -3.62 -5.61
CA ASN A 27 30.52 -3.71 -5.55
C ASN A 27 31.21 -3.53 -6.91
N SER A 28 30.79 -2.53 -7.66
CA SER A 28 31.22 -2.33 -9.04
C SER A 28 31.80 -0.94 -9.25
N TYR A 29 32.66 -0.79 -10.27
CA TYR A 29 33.15 0.52 -10.64
C TYR A 29 33.44 0.69 -12.13
N ALA A 30 33.37 1.94 -12.59
CA ALA A 30 33.76 2.34 -13.93
C ALA A 30 34.65 3.58 -13.94
N THR A 31 35.55 3.67 -14.91
CA THR A 31 36.52 4.78 -15.04
C THR A 31 36.50 5.44 -16.41
N SER A 32 35.62 5.00 -17.32
CA SER A 32 35.53 5.51 -18.69
C SER A 32 35.02 6.94 -18.74
N ASN A 33 35.62 7.78 -19.58
CA ASN A 33 34.98 9.03 -19.96
C ASN A 33 33.86 8.75 -20.97
N ILE A 34 32.76 9.48 -20.89
CA ILE A 34 31.57 9.32 -21.72
C ILE A 34 31.30 10.62 -22.47
N GLU A 35 31.12 10.52 -23.78
CA GLU A 35 30.74 11.62 -24.67
C GLU A 35 29.52 11.21 -25.49
N MET A 36 28.37 11.84 -25.23
CA MET A 36 27.13 11.62 -25.96
C MET A 36 27.06 12.50 -27.20
N THR A 37 26.65 11.93 -28.33
CA THR A 37 26.65 12.60 -29.63
C THR A 37 25.26 13.01 -30.12
N SER A 38 24.19 12.58 -29.45
CA SER A 38 22.81 12.92 -29.83
C SER A 38 22.48 14.36 -29.47
N THR A 39 21.75 15.04 -30.37
CA THR A 39 21.13 16.34 -30.12
C THR A 39 19.62 16.23 -29.86
N ASP A 40 19.06 15.02 -29.89
CA ASP A 40 17.63 14.77 -29.67
C ASP A 40 17.32 14.41 -28.21
N GLY A 41 18.28 14.66 -27.30
CA GLY A 41 18.30 14.16 -25.92
C GLY A 41 19.22 12.94 -25.80
N ALA A 42 19.94 12.89 -24.68
CA ALA A 42 20.85 11.80 -24.32
C ALA A 42 20.92 11.62 -22.81
N ILE A 43 20.94 10.38 -22.33
CA ILE A 43 21.07 10.08 -20.90
C ILE A 43 22.37 9.33 -20.66
N ALA A 44 23.21 9.86 -19.76
CA ALA A 44 24.49 9.25 -19.44
C ALA A 44 24.86 9.36 -17.97
N GLY A 45 25.43 8.31 -17.40
CA GLY A 45 25.99 8.35 -16.04
C GLY A 45 27.31 7.63 -15.96
N GLY A 46 28.17 8.04 -15.03
CA GLY A 46 29.52 7.49 -14.93
C GLY A 46 29.53 5.96 -14.76
N LEU A 47 28.55 5.40 -14.05
CA LEU A 47 28.35 3.95 -13.90
C LEU A 47 27.14 3.46 -14.69
N VAL A 48 25.98 4.12 -14.49
CA VAL A 48 24.71 3.74 -15.11
C VAL A 48 24.13 4.90 -15.90
N GLY A 49 23.73 4.66 -17.15
CA GLY A 49 23.01 5.67 -17.92
C GLY A 49 21.64 5.97 -17.34
N ARG A 50 20.71 5.02 -17.48
CA ARG A 50 19.34 5.15 -16.98
C ARG A 50 18.96 3.97 -16.07
N GLY A 51 18.51 4.25 -14.86
CA GLY A 51 17.67 3.33 -14.09
C GLY A 51 16.19 3.56 -14.45
N TYR A 52 15.45 2.49 -14.70
CA TYR A 52 14.03 2.55 -15.04
C TYR A 52 13.30 1.44 -14.29
N TYR A 53 12.27 1.81 -13.52
CA TYR A 53 11.44 0.95 -12.68
C TYR A 53 12.18 -0.06 -11.79
N ASP A 54 12.16 0.15 -10.48
CA ASP A 54 12.71 -0.77 -9.47
C ASP A 54 14.13 -1.26 -9.77
N THR A 55 15.09 -0.34 -9.73
CA THR A 55 16.51 -0.68 -9.91
C THR A 55 17.34 -0.19 -8.73
N ALA A 56 18.44 -0.88 -8.43
CA ALA A 56 19.22 -0.58 -7.24
C ALA A 56 20.73 -0.64 -7.49
N ILE A 57 21.47 0.36 -7.02
CA ILE A 57 22.93 0.38 -7.07
C ILE A 57 23.45 0.50 -5.64
N GLN A 58 24.38 -0.37 -5.25
CA GLN A 58 25.03 -0.27 -3.95
C GLN A 58 26.54 -0.40 -4.00
N ASN A 59 27.21 0.22 -3.03
CA ASN A 59 28.65 0.08 -2.78
C ASN A 59 29.48 0.20 -4.06
N SER A 60 29.15 1.14 -4.94
CA SER A 60 29.74 1.23 -6.28
C SER A 60 30.24 2.64 -6.58
N PHE A 61 31.10 2.81 -7.57
CA PHE A 61 31.60 4.16 -7.90
C PHE A 61 31.94 4.38 -9.37
N ALA A 62 31.99 5.64 -9.79
CA ALA A 62 32.49 6.03 -11.10
C ALA A 62 33.41 7.25 -11.05
N THR A 63 34.41 7.27 -11.95
CA THR A 63 35.44 8.34 -11.95
C THR A 63 35.59 9.11 -13.25
N GLY A 64 34.94 8.69 -14.33
CA GLY A 64 35.10 9.31 -15.65
C GLY A 64 34.28 10.58 -15.81
N SER A 65 34.67 11.45 -16.75
CA SER A 65 33.82 12.58 -17.13
C SER A 65 32.60 12.12 -17.92
N VAL A 66 31.50 12.86 -17.84
CA VAL A 66 30.26 12.55 -18.56
C VAL A 66 29.76 13.82 -19.25
N GLN A 67 29.77 13.82 -20.57
CA GLN A 67 29.38 14.98 -21.37
C GLN A 67 28.28 14.56 -22.34
N ALA A 68 27.23 15.36 -22.39
CA ALA A 68 26.17 15.29 -23.37
C ALA A 68 25.92 16.67 -23.98
N LEU A 69 25.56 16.68 -25.25
CA LEU A 69 25.13 17.90 -25.91
C LEU A 69 23.77 18.34 -25.34
N ASN A 70 23.58 19.65 -25.26
CA ASN A 70 22.26 20.21 -24.98
C ASN A 70 21.26 19.74 -26.04
N SER A 71 20.10 19.28 -25.59
CA SER A 71 19.05 18.80 -26.45
C SER A 71 18.47 19.94 -27.28
N THR A 72 18.21 19.64 -28.54
CA THR A 72 17.47 20.48 -29.48
C THR A 72 16.02 20.03 -29.64
N SER A 73 15.64 18.94 -28.96
CA SER A 73 14.27 18.41 -28.94
C SER A 73 13.35 19.29 -28.09
N TYR A 74 12.08 19.39 -28.48
CA TYR A 74 11.04 20.07 -27.70
C TYR A 74 10.45 19.18 -26.59
N VAL A 75 10.77 17.87 -26.58
CA VAL A 75 10.15 16.87 -25.70
C VAL A 75 11.15 16.04 -24.91
N TYR A 76 12.41 16.02 -25.32
CA TYR A 76 13.47 15.23 -24.66
C TYR A 76 14.59 16.16 -24.23
N GLU A 77 15.14 15.91 -23.05
CA GLU A 77 16.26 16.66 -22.51
C GLU A 77 17.44 15.70 -22.31
N SER A 78 18.65 16.26 -22.27
CA SER A 78 19.84 15.49 -21.93
C SER A 78 20.03 15.43 -20.41
N TYR A 79 20.31 14.25 -19.87
CA TYR A 79 20.54 14.02 -18.45
C TYR A 79 21.93 13.42 -18.25
N VAL A 80 22.74 14.04 -17.39
CA VAL A 80 24.07 13.54 -17.04
C VAL A 80 24.26 13.42 -15.54
N GLY A 81 24.95 12.36 -15.10
CA GLY A 81 25.27 12.16 -13.69
C GLY A 81 26.67 11.61 -13.49
N SER A 82 27.29 11.98 -12.37
CA SER A 82 28.61 11.45 -11.99
C SER A 82 28.57 9.94 -11.74
N LEU A 83 27.42 9.41 -11.29
CA LEU A 83 27.18 7.98 -11.10
C LEU A 83 26.02 7.47 -11.97
N VAL A 84 24.81 8.00 -11.78
CA VAL A 84 23.60 7.61 -12.53
C VAL A 84 23.07 8.80 -13.32
N GLY A 85 22.85 8.64 -14.62
CA GLY A 85 22.40 9.72 -15.49
C GLY A 85 20.96 10.14 -15.26
N TYR A 86 20.04 9.18 -15.13
CA TYR A 86 18.64 9.43 -14.80
C TYR A 86 18.05 8.21 -14.08
N GLY A 87 17.18 8.46 -13.12
CA GLY A 87 16.33 7.46 -12.49
C GLY A 87 15.10 8.13 -11.88
N PRO A 88 13.90 7.55 -12.04
CA PRO A 88 12.70 8.09 -11.41
C PRO A 88 12.80 8.00 -9.89
N LYS A 89 12.12 8.92 -9.19
CA LYS A 89 11.93 8.80 -7.74
C LYS A 89 10.86 7.75 -7.50
N GLY A 90 11.02 6.96 -6.44
CA GLY A 90 9.98 6.01 -6.04
C GLY A 90 8.66 6.71 -5.71
N GLY A 91 7.56 5.98 -5.85
CA GLY A 91 6.19 6.45 -5.67
C GLY A 91 5.25 5.95 -6.77
N LEU A 92 4.05 6.53 -6.82
CA LEU A 92 3.06 6.29 -7.87
C LEU A 92 3.42 7.10 -9.12
N GLU A 93 4.23 6.52 -10.01
CA GLU A 93 4.47 7.04 -11.37
C GLU A 93 3.72 6.18 -12.41
N GLU A 94 3.08 6.82 -13.39
CA GLU A 94 2.36 6.14 -14.50
C GLU A 94 1.31 5.07 -14.06
N TYR A 95 0.61 5.29 -12.94
CA TYR A 95 -0.33 4.30 -12.35
C TYR A 95 0.33 2.99 -11.91
N THR A 96 1.65 3.00 -11.73
CA THR A 96 2.43 1.90 -11.16
C THR A 96 3.06 2.33 -9.85
N LEU A 97 2.97 1.48 -8.83
CA LEU A 97 3.77 1.60 -7.62
C LEU A 97 5.18 1.13 -7.99
N SER A 98 6.12 2.06 -8.14
CA SER A 98 7.53 1.76 -8.42
C SER A 98 8.39 2.44 -7.37
N GLU A 99 9.37 1.75 -6.83
CA GLU A 99 10.36 2.27 -5.89
C GLU A 99 11.47 3.08 -6.57
N GLY A 100 11.44 3.15 -7.91
CA GLY A 100 12.30 3.99 -8.72
C GLY A 100 13.73 3.49 -8.82
N THR A 101 14.71 4.39 -8.80
CA THR A 101 16.14 4.02 -8.80
C THR A 101 16.78 4.29 -7.44
N LEU A 102 17.00 3.23 -6.66
CA LEU A 102 17.70 3.29 -5.38
C LEU A 102 19.22 3.36 -5.61
N VAL A 103 19.88 4.28 -4.92
CA VAL A 103 21.35 4.38 -4.90
C VAL A 103 21.84 4.42 -3.45
N LEU A 104 22.39 3.29 -2.98
CA LEU A 104 22.96 3.16 -1.66
C LEU A 104 24.48 3.30 -1.73
N ASN A 105 25.06 4.11 -0.85
CA ASN A 105 26.49 4.09 -0.55
C ASN A 105 27.40 4.02 -1.80
N SER A 106 27.04 4.79 -2.83
CA SER A 106 27.68 4.73 -4.14
C SER A 106 28.05 6.12 -4.61
N TYR A 107 29.22 6.24 -5.25
CA TYR A 107 29.92 7.53 -5.35
C TYR A 107 30.27 7.92 -6.78
N GLY A 108 29.92 9.13 -7.16
CA GLY A 108 30.55 9.87 -8.24
C GLY A 108 31.74 10.71 -7.76
N VAL A 109 32.47 11.31 -8.71
CA VAL A 109 33.54 12.26 -8.40
C VAL A 109 32.96 13.65 -8.17
N GLU A 110 33.21 14.19 -6.99
CA GLU A 110 32.88 15.56 -6.62
C GLU A 110 33.61 16.55 -7.54
N ASN A 111 32.88 17.53 -8.09
CA ASN A 111 33.40 18.49 -9.07
C ASN A 111 33.99 17.83 -10.33
N GLY A 112 33.54 16.63 -10.68
CA GLY A 112 33.86 15.98 -11.95
C GLY A 112 33.35 16.80 -13.15
N LEU A 113 33.91 16.56 -14.34
CA LEU A 113 33.43 17.20 -15.55
C LEU A 113 32.09 16.56 -15.98
N LEU A 114 31.00 17.24 -15.68
CA LEU A 114 29.65 16.92 -16.13
C LEU A 114 29.11 18.05 -17.03
N GLU A 115 28.66 17.72 -18.23
CA GLU A 115 28.03 18.68 -19.16
C GLU A 115 26.74 18.09 -19.73
N GLY A 116 25.62 18.80 -19.65
CA GLY A 116 24.31 18.37 -20.15
C GLY A 116 23.21 19.38 -19.76
N ASP A 117 21.98 19.18 -20.21
CA ASP A 117 20.85 20.06 -19.84
C ASP A 117 20.49 19.93 -18.37
N ASN A 118 20.43 18.68 -17.89
CA ASN A 118 20.09 18.34 -16.51
C ASN A 118 21.22 17.53 -15.87
N LEU A 119 21.56 17.90 -14.63
CA LEU A 119 22.52 17.17 -13.81
C LEU A 119 21.75 16.34 -12.78
N SER A 120 21.99 15.04 -12.78
CA SER A 120 21.42 14.09 -11.82
C SER A 120 22.09 14.22 -10.46
N ASP A 121 21.28 14.17 -9.40
CA ASP A 121 21.67 14.13 -8.00
C ASP A 121 21.68 12.70 -7.43
N LEU A 122 21.55 11.68 -8.29
CA LEU A 122 21.53 10.28 -7.87
C LEU A 122 22.94 9.76 -7.54
N GLY A 123 23.15 9.55 -6.25
CA GLY A 123 24.37 9.03 -5.66
C GLY A 123 25.10 10.06 -4.80
N LEU A 124 26.08 9.58 -4.07
CA LEU A 124 26.95 10.42 -3.26
C LEU A 124 28.10 10.96 -4.12
N GLU A 125 28.79 11.97 -3.61
CA GLU A 125 30.02 12.47 -4.23
C GLU A 125 31.18 12.38 -3.25
N THR A 126 32.36 12.10 -3.79
CA THR A 126 33.62 12.09 -3.01
C THR A 126 34.77 12.59 -3.85
N ASN A 127 35.85 13.00 -3.19
CA ASN A 127 37.08 13.35 -3.87
C ASN A 127 37.64 12.11 -4.62
N GLN A 128 38.02 12.28 -5.88
CA GLN A 128 38.55 11.17 -6.69
C GLN A 128 39.70 10.40 -6.03
N ALA A 129 40.56 11.06 -5.24
CA ALA A 129 41.67 10.40 -4.54
C ALA A 129 41.19 9.39 -3.48
N ASN A 130 40.01 9.59 -2.90
CA ASN A 130 39.42 8.67 -1.92
C ASN A 130 39.14 7.31 -2.55
N LEU A 131 38.75 7.28 -3.83
CA LEU A 131 38.46 6.06 -4.60
C LEU A 131 39.71 5.22 -4.92
N GLN A 132 40.90 5.71 -4.55
CA GLN A 132 42.18 4.99 -4.62
C GLN A 132 42.86 4.89 -3.24
N THR A 133 42.18 5.30 -2.17
CA THR A 133 42.71 5.27 -0.81
C THR A 133 42.16 4.05 -0.09
N ALA A 134 43.04 3.12 0.29
CA ALA A 134 42.63 1.81 0.74
C ALA A 134 41.86 1.84 2.08
N SER A 135 42.20 2.76 2.97
CA SER A 135 41.45 2.94 4.23
C SER A 135 40.05 3.49 3.97
N TRP A 136 39.91 4.43 3.03
CA TRP A 136 38.63 5.02 2.68
C TRP A 136 37.69 3.99 2.05
N LEU A 137 38.20 3.21 1.08
CA LEU A 137 37.42 2.13 0.44
C LEU A 137 36.93 1.09 1.46
N ARG A 138 37.77 0.74 2.45
CA ARG A 138 37.40 -0.17 3.53
C ARG A 138 36.38 0.42 4.50
N GLU A 139 36.39 1.71 4.73
CA GLU A 139 35.48 2.39 5.66
C GLU A 139 34.13 2.76 5.01
N ASN A 140 34.11 2.93 3.68
CA ASN A 140 32.92 3.44 2.99
C ASN A 140 32.29 2.39 2.09
N LEU A 141 33.04 1.56 1.35
CA LEU A 141 32.43 0.61 0.40
C LEU A 141 32.34 -0.83 0.92
N HIS A 142 33.13 -1.17 1.94
CA HIS A 142 33.13 -2.49 2.58
C HIS A 142 33.30 -3.68 1.61
N TRP A 143 34.02 -3.47 0.50
CA TRP A 143 34.26 -4.53 -0.48
C TRP A 143 35.03 -5.69 0.14
N ASP A 144 34.55 -6.90 -0.15
CA ASP A 144 35.10 -8.10 0.45
C ASP A 144 36.50 -8.40 -0.11
N GLU A 145 37.51 -8.22 0.75
CA GLU A 145 38.92 -8.47 0.44
C GLU A 145 39.24 -9.95 0.24
N ASN A 146 38.30 -10.88 0.40
CA ASN A 146 38.45 -12.24 -0.10
C ASN A 146 38.42 -12.29 -1.63
N TYR A 147 37.68 -11.38 -2.27
CA TYR A 147 37.54 -11.28 -3.73
C TYR A 147 38.38 -10.15 -4.33
N TRP A 148 38.53 -9.05 -3.61
CA TRP A 148 39.19 -7.84 -4.10
C TRP A 148 40.57 -7.62 -3.50
N VAL A 149 41.50 -7.10 -4.29
CA VAL A 149 42.76 -6.51 -3.85
C VAL A 149 42.55 -5.02 -3.69
N ILE A 150 42.68 -4.51 -2.45
CA ILE A 150 42.51 -3.09 -2.11
C ILE A 150 43.83 -2.53 -1.59
N ALA A 151 44.45 -1.64 -2.37
CA ALA A 151 45.76 -1.06 -2.09
C ALA A 151 45.81 0.44 -2.44
N ASP A 152 46.66 1.20 -1.74
CA ASP A 152 46.78 2.64 -1.95
C ASP A 152 47.28 3.00 -3.35
N GLY A 153 46.69 4.04 -3.93
CA GLY A 153 47.03 4.55 -5.26
C GLY A 153 46.52 3.68 -6.42
N GLN A 154 45.68 2.68 -6.14
CA GLN A 154 45.09 1.79 -7.15
C GLN A 154 43.59 1.68 -6.94
N TYR A 155 42.85 1.51 -8.04
CA TYR A 155 41.47 1.06 -7.96
C TYR A 155 41.43 -0.44 -7.63
N PRO A 156 40.36 -0.94 -6.98
CA PRO A 156 40.25 -2.35 -6.64
C PRO A 156 40.40 -3.26 -7.87
N THR A 157 41.12 -4.37 -7.70
CA THR A 157 41.26 -5.40 -8.74
C THR A 157 40.84 -6.75 -8.20
N LEU A 158 40.14 -7.53 -9.04
CA LEU A 158 39.73 -8.89 -8.68
C LEU A 158 40.96 -9.78 -8.47
N LYS A 159 40.91 -10.62 -7.44
CA LYS A 159 41.93 -11.68 -7.24
C LYS A 159 41.86 -12.74 -8.34
N GLU A 160 42.90 -13.56 -8.40
CA GLU A 160 42.91 -14.70 -9.30
C GLU A 160 41.79 -15.70 -8.93
N PHE A 161 41.16 -16.31 -9.94
CA PHE A 161 40.07 -17.26 -9.72
C PHE A 161 40.43 -18.39 -8.74
N SER A 162 41.69 -18.85 -8.75
CA SER A 162 42.18 -19.91 -7.86
C SER A 162 42.22 -19.53 -6.37
N GLU A 163 42.17 -18.24 -6.05
CA GLU A 163 42.00 -17.74 -4.68
C GLU A 163 40.52 -17.62 -4.35
N ILE A 164 39.72 -17.10 -5.29
CA ILE A 164 38.28 -16.87 -5.15
C ILE A 164 37.51 -18.19 -4.97
N GLU A 165 37.87 -19.24 -5.70
CA GLU A 165 37.19 -20.54 -5.60
C GLU A 165 37.33 -21.23 -4.22
N LYS A 166 38.19 -20.70 -3.34
CA LYS A 166 38.43 -21.20 -1.99
C LYS A 166 37.73 -20.38 -0.91
N VAL A 167 37.07 -19.28 -1.28
CA VAL A 167 36.37 -18.43 -0.33
C VAL A 167 35.18 -19.20 0.22
N GLU A 168 35.13 -19.33 1.55
CA GLU A 168 34.01 -19.98 2.24
C GLU A 168 32.84 -18.99 2.37
N GLN A 169 31.62 -19.49 2.23
CA GLN A 169 30.40 -18.71 2.44
C GLN A 169 30.38 -18.19 3.89
N THR A 170 30.00 -16.92 4.05
CA THR A 170 29.89 -16.27 5.36
C THR A 170 28.46 -15.78 5.57
N THR A 171 28.12 -15.47 6.83
CA THR A 171 26.85 -14.82 7.17
C THR A 171 27.09 -13.39 7.63
N VAL A 172 26.04 -12.59 7.55
CA VAL A 172 25.95 -11.22 8.06
C VAL A 172 24.68 -11.09 8.88
N THR A 173 24.68 -10.16 9.83
CA THR A 173 23.55 -9.92 10.72
C THR A 173 22.66 -8.82 10.16
N VAL A 174 21.38 -9.10 9.95
CA VAL A 174 20.37 -8.07 9.66
C VAL A 174 19.61 -7.75 10.94
N THR A 175 19.66 -6.48 11.35
CA THR A 175 18.86 -5.96 12.47
C THR A 175 17.57 -5.40 11.92
N LEU A 176 16.44 -5.90 12.40
CA LEU A 176 15.10 -5.46 12.03
C LEU A 176 14.57 -4.56 13.14
N ASP A 177 14.56 -3.25 12.89
CA ASP A 177 14.11 -2.21 13.81
C ASP A 177 12.67 -1.81 13.47
N PRO A 178 11.68 -2.08 14.35
CA PRO A 178 10.31 -1.64 14.13
C PRO A 178 10.14 -0.12 14.06
N ASN A 179 11.19 0.67 14.28
CA ASN A 179 11.26 2.10 13.97
C ASN A 179 10.22 2.96 14.72
N TYR A 180 10.00 2.64 16.00
CA TYR A 180 9.26 3.49 16.92
C TYR A 180 9.90 3.51 18.30
N GLU A 181 9.53 4.48 19.13
CA GLU A 181 10.14 4.66 20.45
C GLU A 181 9.95 3.42 21.33
N ASN A 182 11.05 2.89 21.88
CA ASN A 182 11.08 1.69 22.72
C ASN A 182 10.69 0.38 22.01
N ALA A 183 10.69 0.36 20.67
CA ALA A 183 10.56 -0.87 19.92
C ALA A 183 11.65 -1.89 20.30
N VAL A 184 11.29 -3.17 20.33
CA VAL A 184 12.24 -4.27 20.49
C VAL A 184 12.74 -4.67 19.10
N THR A 185 14.04 -4.52 18.87
CA THR A 185 14.66 -4.94 17.62
C THR A 185 14.83 -6.47 17.58
N GLN A 186 14.72 -7.03 16.37
CA GLN A 186 15.01 -8.43 16.10
C GLN A 186 16.30 -8.53 15.28
N THR A 187 16.97 -9.67 15.32
CA THR A 187 18.18 -9.92 14.50
C THR A 187 18.05 -11.26 13.81
N VAL A 188 18.38 -11.30 12.52
CA VAL A 188 18.43 -12.51 11.71
C VAL A 188 19.80 -12.67 11.06
N GLU A 189 20.26 -13.90 10.90
CA GLU A 189 21.49 -14.21 10.18
C GLU A 189 21.14 -14.59 8.74
N VAL A 190 21.83 -13.97 7.79
CA VAL A 190 21.62 -14.22 6.35
C VAL A 190 22.95 -14.55 5.68
N GLU A 191 22.92 -15.36 4.62
CA GLU A 191 24.11 -15.61 3.84
C GLU A 191 24.57 -14.31 3.15
N LYS A 192 25.86 -13.99 3.25
CA LYS A 192 26.40 -12.81 2.61
C LYS A 192 26.30 -12.93 1.08
N GLY A 193 25.69 -11.94 0.46
CA GLY A 193 25.42 -11.90 -0.98
C GLY A 193 24.07 -12.53 -1.37
N ASP A 194 23.27 -12.98 -0.40
CA ASP A 194 21.93 -13.49 -0.65
C ASP A 194 20.95 -12.38 -1.05
N TYR A 195 19.97 -12.75 -1.86
CA TYR A 195 18.90 -11.88 -2.36
C TYR A 195 17.59 -12.33 -1.72
N ASP A 196 16.83 -11.38 -1.18
CA ASP A 196 15.55 -11.63 -0.51
C ASP A 196 15.56 -12.84 0.46
N PRO A 197 16.46 -12.83 1.46
CA PRO A 197 16.65 -13.99 2.32
C PRO A 197 15.40 -14.22 3.17
N LEU A 198 14.90 -15.47 3.18
CA LEU A 198 13.69 -15.90 3.90
C LEU A 198 13.58 -15.40 5.35
N PRO A 199 14.66 -15.34 6.16
CA PRO A 199 14.58 -14.80 7.52
C PRO A 199 14.09 -13.35 7.61
N ILE A 200 14.31 -12.51 6.59
CA ILE A 200 13.75 -11.14 6.55
C ILE A 200 12.26 -11.19 6.19
N LEU A 201 11.89 -12.02 5.20
CA LEU A 201 10.50 -12.16 4.73
C LEU A 201 9.57 -12.75 5.80
N GLU A 202 10.05 -13.68 6.61
CA GLU A 202 9.28 -14.32 7.68
C GLU A 202 9.23 -13.48 8.98
N ALA A 203 9.94 -12.36 9.05
CA ALA A 203 9.98 -11.53 10.25
C ALA A 203 8.67 -10.76 10.45
N THR A 204 8.01 -11.00 11.57
CA THR A 204 6.77 -10.31 11.95
C THR A 204 7.06 -9.14 12.89
N VAL A 205 6.48 -7.98 12.62
CA VAL A 205 6.46 -6.81 13.51
C VAL A 205 5.03 -6.33 13.72
N GLU A 206 4.76 -5.78 14.90
CA GLU A 206 3.43 -5.29 15.28
C GLU A 206 3.53 -3.90 15.90
N ARG A 207 2.58 -3.03 15.52
CA ARG A 207 2.42 -1.68 16.08
C ARG A 207 0.96 -1.23 15.99
N ALA A 208 0.03 -2.00 16.55
CA ALA A 208 -1.39 -1.62 16.53
C ALA A 208 -1.61 -0.18 17.07
N PRO A 209 -2.46 0.63 16.41
CA PRO A 209 -3.32 0.31 15.27
C PRO A 209 -2.70 0.60 13.89
N TYR A 210 -1.39 0.80 13.81
CA TYR A 210 -0.70 1.03 12.55
C TYR A 210 -0.44 -0.28 11.80
N ILE A 211 -0.51 -0.22 10.48
CA ILE A 211 -0.27 -1.35 9.58
C ILE A 211 1.19 -1.31 9.12
N PHE A 212 1.89 -2.45 9.20
CA PHE A 212 3.25 -2.58 8.67
C PHE A 212 3.20 -2.45 7.15
N ASP A 213 4.06 -1.59 6.61
CA ASP A 213 4.18 -1.35 5.18
C ASP A 213 5.31 -2.22 4.60
N GLN A 214 6.54 -1.75 4.74
CA GLN A 214 7.73 -2.47 4.32
C GLN A 214 8.96 -2.02 5.11
N TRP A 215 10.09 -2.68 4.84
CA TRP A 215 11.39 -2.37 5.39
C TRP A 215 12.12 -1.29 4.57
N TYR A 216 12.96 -0.49 5.23
CA TYR A 216 13.77 0.57 4.64
C TYR A 216 15.22 0.53 5.15
N TYR A 217 16.19 0.95 4.34
CA TYR A 217 17.60 1.05 4.74
C TYR A 217 17.89 2.25 5.65
N ASP A 218 16.97 3.21 5.75
CA ASP A 218 17.08 4.41 6.56
C ASP A 218 15.88 4.61 7.49
N LYS A 219 16.12 5.33 8.59
CA LYS A 219 15.13 5.52 9.65
C LYS A 219 13.96 6.41 9.20
N GLU A 220 14.24 7.31 8.28
CA GLU A 220 13.32 8.26 7.66
C GLU A 220 12.42 7.59 6.62
N CYS A 221 12.65 6.30 6.32
CA CYS A 221 11.90 5.51 5.36
C CYS A 221 11.87 6.16 3.96
N THR A 222 13.04 6.58 3.47
CA THR A 222 13.21 7.17 2.14
C THR A 222 13.96 6.26 1.17
N MET A 223 14.60 5.19 1.67
CA MET A 223 15.37 4.21 0.91
C MET A 223 14.77 2.81 1.10
N PRO A 224 13.81 2.38 0.26
CA PRO A 224 13.08 1.13 0.43
C PRO A 224 14.00 -0.09 0.38
N TYR A 225 13.65 -1.13 1.13
CA TYR A 225 14.31 -2.43 1.02
C TYR A 225 13.99 -3.07 -0.33
N CYS A 226 15.03 -3.40 -1.09
CA CYS A 226 14.88 -4.03 -2.41
C CYS A 226 15.27 -5.51 -2.35
N ALA A 227 14.29 -6.41 -2.55
CA ALA A 227 14.49 -7.86 -2.61
C ALA A 227 15.54 -8.30 -3.65
N TYR A 228 15.72 -7.53 -4.72
CA TYR A 228 16.67 -7.78 -5.80
C TYR A 228 18.07 -7.15 -5.56
N LEU A 229 18.33 -6.57 -4.38
CA LEU A 229 19.63 -6.05 -3.96
C LEU A 229 20.25 -7.00 -2.91
N PRO A 230 21.50 -7.46 -3.07
CA PRO A 230 22.05 -8.48 -2.19
C PRO A 230 22.46 -7.88 -0.84
N ILE A 231 22.27 -8.62 0.27
CA ILE A 231 22.78 -8.19 1.58
C ILE A 231 24.27 -8.55 1.70
N LEU A 232 25.14 -7.54 1.76
CA LEU A 232 26.60 -7.74 1.71
C LEU A 232 27.31 -7.57 3.05
N GLU A 233 26.63 -6.98 4.03
CA GLU A 233 27.20 -6.65 5.33
C GLU A 233 26.10 -6.54 6.37
N ASP A 234 26.51 -6.35 7.62
CA ASP A 234 25.57 -6.13 8.70
C ASP A 234 24.73 -4.89 8.39
N THR A 235 23.41 -5.09 8.29
CA THR A 235 22.47 -4.07 7.82
C THR A 235 21.41 -3.86 8.90
N THR A 236 20.99 -2.61 9.12
CA THR A 236 19.77 -2.34 9.89
C THR A 236 18.67 -1.94 8.92
N LEU A 237 17.53 -2.61 9.00
CA LEU A 237 16.31 -2.27 8.28
C LEU A 237 15.29 -1.68 9.25
N TYR A 238 14.59 -0.64 8.80
CA TYR A 238 13.62 0.12 9.57
C TYR A 238 12.22 -0.07 9.01
N ALA A 239 11.26 -0.41 9.86
CA ALA A 239 9.87 -0.57 9.44
C ALA A 239 9.23 0.79 9.13
N ASN A 240 8.49 0.86 8.03
CA ASN A 240 7.50 1.92 7.82
C ASN A 240 6.11 1.47 8.26
N TRP A 241 5.28 2.43 8.67
CA TRP A 241 3.97 2.19 9.26
C TRP A 241 2.93 3.13 8.66
N ARG A 242 1.81 2.58 8.21
CA ARG A 242 0.67 3.32 7.66
C ARG A 242 -0.42 3.50 8.72
N ASP A 243 -1.11 4.63 8.68
CA ASP A 243 -2.20 4.97 9.60
C ASP A 243 -3.55 5.03 8.87
N TYR A 244 -4.24 3.89 8.83
CA TYR A 244 -5.49 3.74 8.07
C TYR A 244 -6.69 4.43 8.72
N ARG A 245 -6.60 4.81 10.00
CA ARG A 245 -7.63 5.60 10.70
C ARG A 245 -7.90 6.96 10.05
N ILE A 246 -6.97 7.45 9.22
CA ILE A 246 -7.15 8.67 8.43
C ILE A 246 -8.34 8.52 7.47
N VAL A 247 -8.45 7.36 6.82
CA VAL A 247 -9.49 7.04 5.83
C VAL A 247 -10.60 6.15 6.38
N GLU A 248 -10.48 5.65 7.61
CA GLU A 248 -11.54 4.91 8.29
C GLU A 248 -12.84 5.74 8.36
N GLY A 249 -13.96 5.14 7.97
CA GLY A 249 -15.28 5.73 8.13
C GLY A 249 -16.27 5.32 7.06
N VAL A 250 -17.41 6.00 7.05
CA VAL A 250 -18.46 5.77 6.06
C VAL A 250 -18.46 6.91 5.06
N TYR A 251 -18.57 6.58 3.78
CA TYR A 251 -18.58 7.52 2.69
C TYR A 251 -19.80 7.29 1.80
N ARG A 252 -20.46 8.38 1.41
CA ARG A 252 -21.58 8.36 0.46
C ARG A 252 -21.11 8.78 -0.91
N GLY A 253 -21.46 7.99 -1.92
CA GLY A 253 -21.22 8.36 -3.30
C GLY A 253 -21.98 9.64 -3.68
N GLU A 254 -21.44 10.40 -4.63
CA GLU A 254 -22.05 11.65 -5.11
C GLU A 254 -23.47 11.42 -5.68
N SER A 255 -23.70 10.26 -6.30
CA SER A 255 -25.00 9.81 -6.75
C SER A 255 -25.48 8.60 -5.94
N GLU A 256 -26.80 8.42 -5.80
CA GLU A 256 -27.37 7.23 -5.15
C GLU A 256 -26.93 5.93 -5.82
N TYR A 257 -26.65 5.94 -7.13
CA TYR A 257 -26.13 4.79 -7.87
C TYR A 257 -24.73 4.37 -7.40
N ASN A 258 -23.93 5.31 -6.89
CA ASN A 258 -22.59 5.03 -6.40
C ASN A 258 -22.63 4.36 -5.01
N GLY A 259 -23.78 4.35 -4.33
CA GLY A 259 -23.94 3.63 -3.07
C GLY A 259 -23.14 4.21 -1.90
N THR A 260 -22.68 3.33 -1.01
CA THR A 260 -22.00 3.68 0.25
C THR A 260 -20.74 2.84 0.39
N LEU A 261 -19.62 3.48 0.70
CA LEU A 261 -18.36 2.82 1.00
C LEU A 261 -18.14 2.84 2.52
N VAL A 262 -17.91 1.67 3.12
CA VAL A 262 -17.56 1.52 4.53
C VAL A 262 -16.11 1.08 4.60
N VAL A 263 -15.24 1.96 5.09
CA VAL A 263 -13.79 1.75 5.15
C VAL A 263 -13.38 1.46 6.59
N SER A 264 -12.75 0.32 6.83
CA SER A 264 -12.22 -0.10 8.13
C SER A 264 -10.76 0.33 8.28
N ASP A 265 -10.25 0.42 9.51
CA ASP A 265 -8.85 0.80 9.80
C ASP A 265 -7.84 -0.36 9.69
N ASP A 266 -8.29 -1.55 9.27
CA ASP A 266 -7.50 -2.77 9.15
C ASP A 266 -7.07 -3.10 7.71
N GLY A 267 -7.39 -2.22 6.75
CA GLY A 267 -7.08 -2.42 5.33
C GLY A 267 -8.22 -3.08 4.56
N THR A 268 -9.40 -3.23 5.15
CA THR A 268 -10.60 -3.74 4.48
C THR A 268 -11.63 -2.65 4.23
N PHE A 269 -12.47 -2.85 3.22
CA PHE A 269 -13.65 -2.03 3.01
C PHE A 269 -14.80 -2.85 2.45
N VAL A 270 -16.02 -2.34 2.58
CA VAL A 270 -17.22 -2.88 1.94
C VAL A 270 -17.92 -1.77 1.17
N TRP A 271 -18.13 -2.00 -0.12
CA TRP A 271 -18.92 -1.12 -0.96
C TRP A 271 -20.35 -1.67 -1.09
N ILE A 272 -21.29 -0.96 -0.47
CA ILE A 272 -22.72 -1.25 -0.53
C ILE A 272 -23.31 -0.53 -1.74
N HIS A 273 -23.66 -1.28 -2.78
CA HIS A 273 -24.25 -0.77 -4.01
C HIS A 273 -25.71 -0.34 -3.82
N TYR A 274 -26.23 0.44 -4.77
CA TYR A 274 -27.60 0.98 -4.73
C TYR A 274 -28.69 -0.10 -4.72
N ASP A 275 -28.39 -1.30 -5.20
CA ASP A 275 -29.28 -2.46 -5.23
C ASP A 275 -29.17 -3.35 -3.98
N GLY A 276 -28.33 -2.95 -3.01
CA GLY A 276 -28.13 -3.64 -1.75
C GLY A 276 -27.09 -4.77 -1.81
N GLN A 277 -26.36 -4.92 -2.91
CA GLN A 277 -25.20 -5.81 -2.96
C GLN A 277 -24.03 -5.26 -2.13
N TYR A 278 -23.31 -6.16 -1.46
CA TYR A 278 -22.11 -5.85 -0.70
C TYR A 278 -20.90 -6.34 -1.48
N VAL A 279 -20.03 -5.43 -1.88
CA VAL A 279 -18.80 -5.72 -2.62
C VAL A 279 -17.62 -5.46 -1.71
N PRO A 280 -16.96 -6.50 -1.18
CA PRO A 280 -15.84 -6.33 -0.30
C PRO A 280 -14.55 -6.05 -1.06
N GLY A 281 -13.59 -5.44 -0.39
CA GLY A 281 -12.25 -5.34 -0.93
C GLY A 281 -11.20 -5.05 0.14
N VAL A 282 -9.96 -5.09 -0.31
CA VAL A 282 -8.80 -4.70 0.50
C VAL A 282 -8.18 -3.45 -0.10
N TYR A 283 -7.54 -2.65 0.75
CA TYR A 283 -6.91 -1.42 0.33
C TYR A 283 -5.60 -1.17 1.07
N GLU A 284 -4.76 -0.41 0.39
CA GLU A 284 -3.57 0.23 0.92
C GLU A 284 -3.75 1.74 0.92
N PHE A 285 -3.42 2.39 2.03
CA PHE A 285 -3.37 3.85 2.11
C PHE A 285 -1.94 4.35 2.18
N ILE A 286 -1.51 5.02 1.10
CA ILE A 286 -0.10 5.35 0.82
C ILE A 286 0.07 6.87 0.85
N ASP A 287 1.15 7.34 1.47
CA ASP A 287 1.56 8.75 1.54
C ASP A 287 0.46 9.72 2.03
N ASN A 288 -0.48 9.22 2.84
CA ASN A 288 -1.66 9.95 3.30
C ASN A 288 -2.51 10.58 2.17
N GLN A 289 -2.39 10.06 0.96
CA GLN A 289 -3.02 10.64 -0.23
C GLN A 289 -3.66 9.60 -1.12
N TYR A 290 -3.08 8.40 -1.23
CA TYR A 290 -3.51 7.42 -2.21
C TYR A 290 -4.24 6.26 -1.56
N PHE A 291 -5.46 6.00 -2.01
CA PHE A 291 -6.29 4.87 -1.60
C PHE A 291 -6.27 3.84 -2.72
N VAL A 292 -5.34 2.89 -2.64
CA VAL A 292 -5.13 1.86 -3.66
C VAL A 292 -5.90 0.62 -3.23
N PHE A 293 -6.81 0.12 -4.05
CA PHE A 293 -7.69 -0.97 -3.61
C PHE A 293 -7.92 -2.03 -4.68
N GLU A 294 -8.38 -3.20 -4.25
CA GLU A 294 -8.82 -4.27 -5.13
C GLU A 294 -10.12 -4.90 -4.62
N ASN A 295 -11.00 -5.28 -5.54
CA ASN A 295 -12.18 -6.10 -5.28
C ASN A 295 -12.55 -6.95 -6.50
N GLU A 296 -13.63 -7.74 -6.41
CA GLU A 296 -14.06 -8.62 -7.50
C GLU A 296 -14.42 -7.87 -8.81
N ASN A 297 -14.83 -6.61 -8.72
CA ASN A 297 -15.28 -5.80 -9.86
C ASN A 297 -14.17 -4.90 -10.42
N TYR A 298 -13.18 -4.56 -9.59
CA TYR A 298 -12.12 -3.62 -9.90
C TYR A 298 -10.75 -4.24 -9.54
N PRO A 299 -9.94 -4.65 -10.55
CA PRO A 299 -8.56 -5.00 -10.28
C PRO A 299 -7.80 -3.76 -9.77
N LEU A 300 -6.66 -3.97 -9.09
CA LEU A 300 -5.80 -2.93 -8.48
C LEU A 300 -6.06 -1.52 -9.03
N THR A 301 -6.85 -0.73 -8.29
CA THR A 301 -7.36 0.57 -8.68
C THR A 301 -6.74 1.65 -7.81
N LEU A 302 -6.24 2.70 -8.46
CA LEU A 302 -5.67 3.86 -7.80
C LEU A 302 -6.76 4.90 -7.53
N GLY A 303 -7.03 5.17 -6.26
CA GLY A 303 -7.82 6.30 -5.80
C GLY A 303 -6.99 7.34 -5.04
N THR A 304 -7.59 8.50 -4.82
CA THR A 304 -7.04 9.61 -4.03
C THR A 304 -7.95 9.97 -2.88
N TYR A 305 -7.35 10.48 -1.80
CA TYR A 305 -8.02 10.99 -0.63
C TYR A 305 -7.60 12.45 -0.37
N GLU A 306 -8.57 13.34 -0.24
CA GLU A 306 -8.36 14.72 0.19
C GLU A 306 -9.55 15.19 1.02
N ASP A 307 -9.29 15.69 2.24
CA ASP A 307 -10.28 16.32 3.12
C ASP A 307 -11.62 15.57 3.27
N GLY A 308 -11.57 14.24 3.43
CA GLY A 308 -12.76 13.40 3.60
C GLY A 308 -13.42 12.99 2.29
N VAL A 309 -12.80 13.25 1.13
CA VAL A 309 -13.28 12.83 -0.19
C VAL A 309 -12.36 11.75 -0.74
N LEU A 310 -12.96 10.64 -1.17
CA LEU A 310 -12.28 9.56 -1.91
C LEU A 310 -12.71 9.63 -3.38
N GLU A 311 -11.74 9.59 -4.29
CA GLU A 311 -11.99 9.62 -5.74
C GLU A 311 -11.20 8.55 -6.48
N PHE A 312 -11.81 7.88 -7.47
CA PHE A 312 -11.11 6.93 -8.35
C PHE A 312 -11.81 6.81 -9.71
N PRO A 313 -11.07 6.50 -10.79
CA PRO A 313 -11.63 6.36 -12.13
C PRO A 313 -12.47 5.07 -12.27
N ASP A 314 -13.48 5.08 -13.13
CA ASP A 314 -14.18 3.86 -13.52
C ASP A 314 -13.32 2.99 -14.44
N ALA A 315 -13.18 1.71 -14.12
CA ALA A 315 -12.38 0.76 -14.89
C ALA A 315 -12.88 0.53 -16.33
N ASN A 316 -14.15 0.82 -16.62
CA ASN A 316 -14.80 0.64 -17.92
C ASN A 316 -15.11 1.96 -18.65
N ASP A 317 -14.93 3.11 -18.01
CA ASP A 317 -15.15 4.43 -18.58
C ASP A 317 -14.15 5.46 -18.02
N ASP A 318 -13.07 5.68 -18.76
CA ASP A 318 -12.00 6.65 -18.42
C ASP A 318 -12.52 8.09 -18.19
N SER A 319 -13.78 8.40 -18.54
CA SER A 319 -14.39 9.72 -18.33
C SER A 319 -15.21 9.83 -17.04
N TYR A 320 -15.50 8.71 -16.38
CA TYR A 320 -16.26 8.69 -15.13
C TYR A 320 -15.33 8.55 -13.92
N VAL A 321 -15.55 9.39 -12.92
CA VAL A 321 -14.85 9.35 -11.64
C VAL A 321 -15.88 9.08 -10.56
N TYR A 322 -15.66 8.03 -9.77
CA TYR A 322 -16.42 7.81 -8.56
C TYR A 322 -15.93 8.79 -7.50
N THR A 323 -16.84 9.63 -6.99
CA THR A 323 -16.56 10.53 -5.86
C THR A 323 -17.39 10.10 -4.65
N PHE A 324 -16.71 9.90 -3.52
CA PHE A 324 -17.28 9.47 -2.24
C PHE A 324 -16.92 10.48 -1.15
N THR A 325 -17.91 11.01 -0.44
CA THR A 325 -17.70 11.97 0.65
C THR A 325 -17.97 11.32 2.00
N LYS A 326 -17.02 11.45 2.92
CA LYS A 326 -17.14 10.99 4.31
C LYS A 326 -18.34 11.65 4.97
N VAL A 327 -19.17 10.83 5.61
CA VAL A 327 -20.36 11.28 6.34
C VAL A 327 -20.11 11.20 7.84
N ASP A 328 -20.91 11.95 8.60
CA ASP A 328 -20.82 11.91 10.05
C ASP A 328 -21.21 10.54 10.65
N ALA A 329 -20.86 10.31 11.92
CA ALA A 329 -21.10 9.04 12.60
C ALA A 329 -22.59 8.71 12.80
N MET A 330 -23.50 9.68 12.68
CA MET A 330 -24.94 9.48 12.81
C MET A 330 -25.54 8.83 11.59
N TYR A 331 -24.86 8.92 10.44
CA TYR A 331 -25.33 8.36 9.18
C TYR A 331 -25.89 6.92 9.31
N GLY A 332 -27.08 6.72 8.74
CA GLY A 332 -27.79 5.45 8.70
C GLY A 332 -29.11 5.46 9.47
N ASP A 333 -29.69 4.26 9.62
CA ASP A 333 -30.94 4.05 10.33
C ASP A 333 -30.68 3.77 11.82
N TRP A 334 -31.50 4.35 12.68
CA TRP A 334 -31.56 4.05 14.09
C TRP A 334 -32.98 3.57 14.41
N VAL A 335 -33.09 2.45 15.12
CA VAL A 335 -34.37 1.73 15.26
C VAL A 335 -34.74 1.56 16.73
N ASP A 336 -36.01 1.81 17.07
CA ASP A 336 -36.58 1.56 18.40
C ASP A 336 -37.23 0.17 18.50
N ASP A 337 -37.68 -0.21 19.71
CA ASP A 337 -38.35 -1.50 19.97
C ASP A 337 -39.66 -1.70 19.20
N ASN A 338 -40.24 -0.63 18.64
CA ASN A 338 -41.48 -0.66 17.86
C ASN A 338 -41.23 -0.59 16.34
N ASN A 339 -39.98 -0.69 15.90
CA ASN A 339 -39.54 -0.51 14.51
C ASN A 339 -39.79 0.89 13.93
N SER A 340 -39.90 1.92 14.77
CA SER A 340 -39.80 3.30 14.30
C SER A 340 -38.35 3.57 13.90
N ILE A 341 -38.14 4.38 12.86
CA ILE A 341 -36.83 4.67 12.30
C ILE A 341 -36.50 6.15 12.48
N LEU A 342 -35.33 6.45 13.02
CA LEU A 342 -34.66 7.74 12.86
C LEU A 342 -33.55 7.55 11.83
N HIS A 343 -33.74 8.09 10.64
CA HIS A 343 -32.73 8.06 9.58
C HIS A 343 -31.96 9.37 9.56
N PHE A 344 -30.63 9.30 9.51
CA PHE A 344 -29.75 10.45 9.31
C PHE A 344 -28.97 10.28 7.99
N ASP A 345 -28.95 11.33 7.17
CA ASP A 345 -28.25 11.34 5.88
C ASP A 345 -26.74 11.58 6.00
N GLY A 346 -26.26 11.93 7.20
CA GLY A 346 -24.85 12.26 7.46
C GLY A 346 -24.44 13.66 7.01
N LYS A 347 -25.39 14.49 6.58
CA LYS A 347 -25.22 15.84 6.01
C LYS A 347 -26.19 16.87 6.63
N GLY A 348 -26.80 16.56 7.77
CA GLY A 348 -27.68 17.45 8.52
C GLY A 348 -29.17 17.34 8.15
N ASN A 349 -29.60 16.34 7.37
CA ASN A 349 -31.01 16.03 7.15
C ASN A 349 -31.36 14.60 7.58
N GLY A 350 -32.64 14.35 7.82
CA GLY A 350 -33.09 13.04 8.20
C GLY A 350 -34.60 12.94 8.19
N TYR A 351 -35.11 11.81 8.65
CA TYR A 351 -36.54 11.63 8.87
C TYR A 351 -36.81 10.72 10.06
N TYR A 352 -37.93 10.96 10.72
CA TYR A 352 -38.53 10.03 11.66
C TYR A 352 -39.68 9.30 10.99
N ASP A 353 -39.71 7.97 11.02
CA ASP A 353 -40.80 7.15 10.51
C ASP A 353 -41.40 6.31 11.64
N ASP A 354 -42.66 6.57 11.98
CA ASP A 354 -43.47 5.81 12.94
C ASP A 354 -44.61 5.01 12.27
N GLY A 355 -44.49 4.80 10.96
CA GLY A 355 -45.60 4.44 10.06
C GLY A 355 -46.04 5.61 9.18
N SER A 356 -45.54 6.82 9.45
CA SER A 356 -45.57 7.99 8.57
C SER A 356 -44.22 8.72 8.62
N GLU A 357 -43.70 9.11 7.46
CA GLU A 357 -42.41 9.77 7.36
C GLU A 357 -42.52 11.27 7.71
N HIS A 358 -41.62 11.72 8.59
CA HIS A 358 -41.51 13.09 9.08
C HIS A 358 -40.08 13.60 8.89
N ALA A 359 -39.84 14.32 7.79
CA ALA A 359 -38.53 14.88 7.48
C ALA A 359 -38.10 15.99 8.46
N PHE A 360 -36.82 16.01 8.81
CA PHE A 360 -36.20 16.99 9.70
C PHE A 360 -34.80 17.41 9.22
N THR A 361 -34.29 18.51 9.77
CA THR A 361 -32.87 18.84 9.78
C THR A 361 -32.28 18.56 11.16
N TYR A 362 -30.98 18.29 11.24
CA TYR A 362 -30.28 18.05 12.50
C TYR A 362 -28.92 18.73 12.58
N SER A 363 -28.44 18.90 13.81
CA SER A 363 -27.07 19.30 14.09
C SER A 363 -26.54 18.55 15.32
N LEU A 364 -25.25 18.24 15.31
CA LEU A 364 -24.57 17.50 16.37
C LEU A 364 -23.76 18.47 17.24
N GLN A 365 -23.91 18.36 18.57
CA GLN A 365 -23.10 19.09 19.53
C GLN A 365 -22.75 18.16 20.70
N GLU A 366 -21.48 17.75 20.78
CA GLU A 366 -20.97 16.82 21.79
C GLU A 366 -21.82 15.53 21.85
N ASP A 367 -22.62 15.37 22.90
CA ASP A 367 -23.49 14.23 23.20
C ASP A 367 -24.98 14.51 22.86
N ALA A 368 -25.29 15.63 22.22
CA ALA A 368 -26.66 16.02 21.88
C ALA A 368 -26.87 16.16 20.37
N VAL A 369 -28.04 15.70 19.91
CA VAL A 369 -28.52 15.92 18.53
C VAL A 369 -29.73 16.85 18.61
N THR A 370 -29.63 18.02 17.97
CA THR A 370 -30.76 18.95 17.86
C THR A 370 -31.50 18.65 16.57
N ILE A 371 -32.79 18.34 16.66
CA ILE A 371 -33.66 18.03 15.51
C ILE A 371 -34.66 19.16 15.29
N THR A 372 -34.93 19.51 14.03
CA THR A 372 -35.98 20.47 13.64
C THR A 372 -36.79 19.91 12.47
N PHE A 373 -38.06 19.58 12.71
CA PHE A 373 -38.94 19.07 11.66
C PHE A 373 -39.24 20.13 10.60
N THR A 374 -39.23 19.69 9.34
CA THR A 374 -39.47 20.54 8.16
C THR A 374 -40.94 20.90 7.97
N SER A 375 -41.84 20.16 8.63
CA SER A 375 -43.28 20.40 8.66
C SER A 375 -43.83 20.13 10.07
N TYR A 376 -45.11 20.44 10.31
CA TYR A 376 -45.71 20.24 11.62
C TYR A 376 -45.64 18.77 12.04
N PHE A 377 -44.97 18.53 13.16
CA PHE A 377 -44.97 17.28 13.91
C PHE A 377 -45.44 17.59 15.33
N ALA A 378 -46.19 16.67 15.95
CA ALA A 378 -46.88 16.96 17.21
C ALA A 378 -45.94 17.05 18.42
N TYR A 379 -44.68 16.65 18.27
CA TYR A 379 -43.71 16.56 19.36
C TYR A 379 -42.43 17.35 19.03
N GLU A 380 -41.86 17.96 20.05
CA GLU A 380 -40.46 18.37 20.08
C GLU A 380 -39.60 17.20 20.57
N LEU A 381 -38.45 17.00 19.93
CA LEU A 381 -37.52 15.91 20.25
C LEU A 381 -36.27 16.47 20.91
N THR A 382 -35.90 15.88 22.06
CA THR A 382 -34.57 16.04 22.65
C THR A 382 -33.82 14.72 22.53
N VAL A 383 -32.70 14.72 21.80
CA VAL A 383 -31.92 13.50 21.54
C VAL A 383 -30.57 13.59 22.24
N THR A 384 -30.23 12.56 23.02
CA THR A 384 -28.96 12.43 23.75
C THR A 384 -28.28 11.10 23.43
N ILE A 385 -27.02 11.18 23.02
CA ILE A 385 -26.13 10.04 22.77
C ILE A 385 -25.64 9.51 24.11
N GLN A 386 -25.87 8.22 24.36
CA GLN A 386 -25.47 7.55 25.59
C GLN A 386 -24.03 7.00 25.47
N GLU A 387 -23.40 6.68 26.60
CA GLU A 387 -22.05 6.09 26.63
C GLU A 387 -21.95 4.74 25.90
N ASP A 388 -23.05 3.99 25.83
CA ASP A 388 -23.13 2.72 25.10
C ASP A 388 -23.41 2.88 23.60
N GLY A 389 -23.46 4.13 23.12
CA GLY A 389 -23.71 4.47 21.72
C GLY A 389 -25.17 4.51 21.31
N THR A 390 -26.13 4.22 22.21
CA THR A 390 -27.57 4.33 21.91
C THR A 390 -28.04 5.79 21.94
N LEU A 391 -29.19 6.07 21.33
CA LEU A 391 -29.85 7.37 21.43
C LEU A 391 -31.02 7.27 22.39
N ASN A 392 -31.04 8.14 23.40
CA ASN A 392 -32.24 8.42 24.17
C ASN A 392 -32.96 9.61 23.54
N VAL A 393 -34.22 9.42 23.18
CA VAL A 393 -35.05 10.40 22.50
C VAL A 393 -36.28 10.70 23.35
N HIS A 394 -36.32 11.91 23.89
CA HIS A 394 -37.45 12.45 24.64
C HIS A 394 -38.44 13.13 23.69
N PHE A 395 -39.71 12.74 23.75
CA PHE A 395 -40.81 13.33 23.00
C PHE A 395 -41.67 14.16 23.95
N ASP A 396 -41.90 15.43 23.62
CA ASP A 396 -42.75 16.36 24.38
C ASP A 396 -43.73 17.07 23.43
N ASP A 397 -45.03 17.02 23.72
CA ASP A 397 -46.07 17.70 22.94
C ASP A 397 -46.10 19.24 23.11
N GLY A 398 -45.24 19.77 23.99
CA GLY A 398 -45.12 21.20 24.31
C GLY A 398 -46.19 21.71 25.29
N TYR A 399 -47.10 20.84 25.72
CA TYR A 399 -48.12 21.12 26.74
C TYR A 399 -47.88 20.31 28.03
N GLY A 400 -46.93 19.37 28.00
CA GLY A 400 -46.58 18.49 29.12
C GLY A 400 -47.68 17.48 29.44
N GLU A 401 -48.61 17.24 28.52
CA GLU A 401 -49.70 16.27 28.70
C GLU A 401 -49.32 14.90 28.13
N ASP A 402 -48.58 14.86 27.00
CA ASP A 402 -48.04 13.63 26.42
C ASP A 402 -46.51 13.73 26.30
N VAL A 403 -45.82 13.00 27.20
CA VAL A 403 -44.36 13.02 27.34
C VAL A 403 -43.86 11.60 27.54
N PHE A 404 -42.95 11.15 26.68
CA PHE A 404 -42.38 9.80 26.76
C PHE A 404 -40.97 9.73 26.15
N ASP A 405 -40.21 8.71 26.57
CA ASP A 405 -38.85 8.45 26.10
C ASP A 405 -38.81 7.19 25.23
N LYS A 406 -37.93 7.20 24.24
CA LYS A 406 -37.60 6.03 23.42
C LYS A 406 -36.09 5.86 23.31
N THR A 407 -35.65 4.61 23.27
CA THR A 407 -34.25 4.27 22.98
C THR A 407 -34.16 3.78 21.54
N PHE A 408 -33.23 4.37 20.77
CA PHE A 408 -32.92 3.92 19.42
C PHE A 408 -31.51 3.35 19.38
N THR A 409 -31.36 2.23 18.68
CA THR A 409 -30.07 1.57 18.45
C THR A 409 -29.67 1.71 16.99
N LYS A 410 -28.39 1.97 16.70
CA LYS A 410 -27.88 2.05 15.33
C LYS A 410 -28.08 0.71 14.64
N LYS A 411 -28.76 0.73 13.50
CA LYS A 411 -28.84 -0.43 12.62
C LYS A 411 -27.49 -0.57 11.92
N PRO A 412 -26.80 -1.71 12.05
CA PRO A 412 -25.55 -1.94 11.34
C PRO A 412 -25.74 -1.77 9.83
N LEU A 413 -24.82 -1.07 9.18
CA LEU A 413 -24.79 -0.96 7.71
C LEU A 413 -24.45 -2.29 7.06
N ILE A 414 -23.58 -3.06 7.72
CA ILE A 414 -23.21 -4.42 7.37
C ILE A 414 -23.82 -5.33 8.44
N PRO A 415 -24.77 -6.22 8.11
CA PRO A 415 -25.38 -7.09 9.11
C PRO A 415 -24.38 -8.10 9.66
N ASP A 416 -24.27 -8.19 11.00
CA ASP A 416 -23.44 -9.20 11.66
C ASP A 416 -24.18 -10.55 11.74
N TYR A 417 -23.60 -11.59 11.13
CA TYR A 417 -24.12 -12.97 11.17
C TYR A 417 -23.27 -13.92 12.03
N THR A 418 -22.30 -13.40 12.77
CA THR A 418 -21.39 -14.19 13.61
C THR A 418 -22.16 -15.10 14.58
N GLY A 419 -21.86 -16.40 14.55
CA GLY A 419 -22.48 -17.40 15.41
C GLY A 419 -23.95 -17.72 15.09
N LYS A 420 -24.53 -17.17 14.02
CA LYS A 420 -25.87 -17.55 13.55
C LYS A 420 -25.78 -18.88 12.77
N PRO A 421 -26.71 -19.82 12.97
CA PRO A 421 -26.72 -21.06 12.21
C PRO A 421 -27.12 -20.76 10.76
N PHE A 422 -26.21 -21.00 9.82
CA PHE A 422 -26.44 -20.85 8.37
C PHE A 422 -27.33 -21.99 7.88
N ILE A 423 -28.63 -21.84 8.09
CA ILE A 423 -29.67 -22.82 7.75
C ILE A 423 -30.53 -22.25 6.63
N GLY A 424 -30.75 -23.07 5.60
CA GLY A 424 -31.57 -22.72 4.47
C GLY A 424 -30.78 -22.72 3.17
N LYS A 425 -31.34 -22.02 2.19
CA LYS A 425 -30.98 -22.18 0.79
C LYS A 425 -30.25 -20.95 0.27
N TYR A 426 -29.01 -21.15 -0.10
CA TYR A 426 -28.06 -20.14 -0.58
C TYR A 426 -27.85 -20.34 -2.08
N TYR A 427 -27.93 -19.27 -2.87
CA TYR A 427 -27.92 -19.34 -4.33
C TYR A 427 -26.69 -18.62 -4.84
N SER A 428 -25.97 -19.25 -5.77
CA SER A 428 -24.88 -18.63 -6.52
C SER A 428 -25.16 -18.72 -8.02
N SER A 429 -24.29 -18.10 -8.83
CA SER A 429 -24.34 -18.26 -10.28
C SER A 429 -24.10 -19.70 -10.76
N TRP A 430 -23.59 -20.59 -9.89
CA TRP A 430 -23.23 -21.97 -10.22
C TRP A 430 -24.26 -23.00 -9.72
N GLY A 431 -25.27 -22.55 -8.96
CA GLY A 431 -26.22 -23.46 -8.32
C GLY A 431 -26.79 -22.93 -7.02
N TYR A 432 -27.29 -23.81 -6.16
CA TYR A 432 -27.63 -23.50 -4.79
C TYR A 432 -27.10 -24.56 -3.83
N MET A 433 -26.86 -24.15 -2.59
CA MET A 433 -26.59 -25.01 -1.46
C MET A 433 -27.75 -24.90 -0.46
N ASP A 434 -28.28 -26.03 0.00
CA ASP A 434 -29.33 -26.10 1.02
C ASP A 434 -28.73 -26.75 2.27
N LEU A 435 -28.67 -26.01 3.37
CA LEU A 435 -28.03 -26.44 4.62
C LEU A 435 -29.09 -26.68 5.69
N PHE A 436 -29.05 -27.86 6.30
CA PHE A 436 -30.07 -28.32 7.25
C PHE A 436 -29.57 -28.29 8.71
N THR A 437 -30.51 -28.20 9.64
CA THR A 437 -30.23 -28.08 11.08
C THR A 437 -29.50 -29.26 11.72
N ASP A 438 -29.36 -30.38 11.01
CA ASP A 438 -28.73 -31.61 11.49
C ASP A 438 -27.28 -31.80 11.00
N GLY A 439 -26.69 -30.78 10.37
CA GLY A 439 -25.33 -30.84 9.81
C GLY A 439 -25.26 -31.53 8.44
N GLN A 440 -26.40 -31.85 7.83
CA GLN A 440 -26.48 -32.29 6.45
C GLN A 440 -26.76 -31.12 5.51
N GLY A 441 -26.50 -31.32 4.22
CA GLY A 441 -26.91 -30.38 3.20
C GLY A 441 -26.99 -31.02 1.83
N GLU A 442 -27.40 -30.23 0.85
CA GLU A 442 -27.42 -30.60 -0.55
C GLU A 442 -26.86 -29.47 -1.41
N TYR A 443 -26.07 -29.81 -2.42
CA TYR A 443 -25.63 -28.87 -3.45
C TYR A 443 -26.31 -29.23 -4.78
N ASN A 444 -26.86 -28.24 -5.47
CA ASN A 444 -27.51 -28.38 -6.76
C ASN A 444 -26.89 -27.41 -7.75
N ASN A 445 -26.36 -27.90 -8.86
CA ASN A 445 -25.69 -27.06 -9.86
C ASN A 445 -26.58 -26.67 -11.06
N GLY A 446 -27.90 -26.80 -10.93
CA GLY A 446 -28.87 -26.62 -12.01
C GLY A 446 -29.21 -27.91 -12.78
N ASP A 447 -28.30 -28.88 -12.85
CA ASP A 447 -28.50 -30.13 -13.60
C ASP A 447 -28.79 -31.35 -12.69
N TYR A 448 -28.14 -31.41 -11.53
CA TYR A 448 -28.33 -32.50 -10.56
C TYR A 448 -28.06 -32.03 -9.13
N THR A 449 -28.55 -32.79 -8.15
CA THR A 449 -28.39 -32.52 -6.71
C THR A 449 -27.53 -33.59 -6.07
N VAL A 450 -26.54 -33.17 -5.28
CA VAL A 450 -25.65 -34.06 -4.53
C VAL A 450 -25.84 -33.85 -3.03
N PRO A 451 -26.09 -34.93 -2.26
CA PRO A 451 -26.14 -34.85 -0.81
C PRO A 451 -24.74 -34.77 -0.22
N GLY A 452 -24.65 -34.14 0.94
CA GLY A 452 -23.42 -34.01 1.70
C GLY A 452 -23.68 -33.58 3.13
N GLY A 453 -22.64 -33.05 3.75
CA GLY A 453 -22.72 -32.53 5.10
C GLY A 453 -21.67 -31.47 5.36
N TYR A 454 -21.87 -30.76 6.47
CA TYR A 454 -21.01 -29.67 6.88
C TYR A 454 -20.75 -29.73 8.40
N VAL A 455 -19.57 -29.26 8.80
CA VAL A 455 -19.22 -29.08 10.21
C VAL A 455 -18.71 -27.66 10.39
N ILE A 456 -19.35 -26.92 11.30
CA ILE A 456 -18.89 -25.61 11.74
C ILE A 456 -17.74 -25.83 12.73
N GLN A 457 -16.62 -25.19 12.47
CA GLN A 457 -15.47 -25.22 13.37
C GLN A 457 -15.73 -24.34 14.61
N ASN A 458 -14.93 -24.54 15.66
CA ASN A 458 -15.09 -23.79 16.93
C ASN A 458 -14.79 -22.29 16.80
N ASP A 459 -14.31 -21.83 15.65
CA ASP A 459 -14.11 -20.42 15.30
C ASP A 459 -15.40 -19.71 14.87
N GLY A 460 -16.49 -20.44 14.66
CA GLY A 460 -17.80 -19.88 14.32
C GLY A 460 -17.95 -19.37 12.88
N VAL A 461 -16.87 -19.41 12.10
CA VAL A 461 -16.79 -18.85 10.75
C VAL A 461 -16.33 -19.89 9.73
N THR A 462 -15.61 -20.93 10.12
CA THR A 462 -15.14 -21.94 9.15
C THR A 462 -16.10 -23.11 9.03
N PHE A 463 -16.49 -23.45 7.79
CA PHE A 463 -17.25 -24.65 7.45
C PHE A 463 -16.38 -25.65 6.70
N ASN A 464 -16.28 -26.87 7.22
CA ASN A 464 -15.81 -27.99 6.41
C ASN A 464 -17.01 -28.64 5.73
N ILE A 465 -17.06 -28.60 4.40
CA ILE A 465 -18.13 -29.20 3.60
C ILE A 465 -17.64 -30.46 2.89
N SER A 466 -18.54 -31.42 2.68
CA SER A 466 -18.25 -32.64 1.93
C SER A 466 -19.47 -33.08 1.13
N PHE A 467 -19.39 -32.98 -0.21
CA PHE A 467 -20.44 -33.35 -1.15
C PHE A 467 -19.91 -34.33 -2.20
N SER A 468 -20.53 -35.51 -2.32
CA SER A 468 -20.19 -36.54 -3.33
C SER A 468 -18.70 -36.91 -3.46
N GLY A 469 -17.96 -36.94 -2.36
CA GLY A 469 -16.54 -37.33 -2.34
C GLY A 469 -15.54 -36.20 -2.61
N ASN A 470 -16.02 -34.98 -2.84
CA ASN A 470 -15.21 -33.77 -2.79
C ASN A 470 -15.42 -33.10 -1.42
N SER A 471 -14.32 -32.81 -0.73
CA SER A 471 -14.32 -32.05 0.52
C SER A 471 -13.64 -30.71 0.30
N GLY A 472 -14.18 -29.66 0.91
CA GLY A 472 -13.62 -28.32 0.86
C GLY A 472 -13.78 -27.63 2.21
N GLN A 473 -12.97 -26.62 2.42
CA GLN A 473 -13.14 -25.67 3.52
C GLN A 473 -13.73 -24.40 2.91
N VAL A 474 -14.87 -23.98 3.42
CA VAL A 474 -15.48 -22.69 3.16
C VAL A 474 -15.26 -21.88 4.41
N ILE A 475 -14.54 -20.78 4.31
CA ILE A 475 -14.43 -19.83 5.41
C ILE A 475 -15.55 -18.83 5.18
N TYR A 476 -16.38 -18.60 6.19
CA TYR A 476 -17.22 -17.42 6.25
C TYR A 476 -16.27 -16.24 6.25
N ASP A 477 -16.14 -15.64 5.09
CA ASP A 477 -15.54 -14.34 4.93
C ASP A 477 -16.67 -13.35 5.24
N GLU A 478 -16.51 -12.53 6.26
CA GLU A 478 -17.48 -11.50 6.69
C GLU A 478 -17.86 -10.52 5.57
N THR A 479 -17.19 -10.65 4.43
CA THR A 479 -17.17 -9.70 3.34
C THR A 479 -17.84 -10.25 2.06
N GLN A 480 -18.10 -11.57 1.91
CA GLN A 480 -18.77 -12.15 0.73
C GLN A 480 -20.09 -12.86 1.10
N ASP A 481 -21.23 -12.27 0.70
CA ASP A 481 -22.50 -13.01 0.66
C ASP A 481 -22.52 -13.94 -0.57
N VAL A 482 -23.11 -15.13 -0.41
CA VAL A 482 -23.03 -16.32 -1.29
C VAL A 482 -23.62 -16.11 -2.68
#